data_AF-A0A7X7X750-F1
#
_entry.id   AF-A0A7X7X750-F1
#
_cell.length_a   1.000
_cell.length_b   1.000
_cell.length_c   1.000
_cell.angle_alpha   90.00
_cell.angle_beta   90.00
_cell.angle_gamma   90.00
#
_symmetry.space_group_name_H-M   'P 1'
#
loop_
_entity.id
_entity.type
_entity.pdbx_description
1 polymer ?
#
loop_
_entity_poly.entity_id
_entity_poly.type
_entity_poly.pdbx_seq_one_letter_code
_entity_poly.pdbx_strand_id
1 'polypeptide(L)'
;MGVDVYTLIIAVSALVTAIATFYLFRETINLRKADVQFRVNDYMDSITESRHRLYDFKKNHNEWTLKERKIADEIGLKLQRIAFLCEHKYIDAETVMDDNAGVFVQSWDIIADYVRYKRDIWGEPRDASDGAWSRRHLEWFADKCKKYFENYKKQRNINVVIMEIAFFHICYNKSKRKFGIEILYPFNRQCNFFEWLFKWLI
;
A
#
# COMPACT_ATOMS: atom_id res chain seq x y z
N MET A 1 9.72 38.03 -48.75
CA MET A 1 8.95 36.78 -48.89
C MET A 1 7.93 36.77 -47.77
N GLY A 2 6.65 37.04 -48.09
CA GLY A 2 5.58 36.99 -47.09
C GLY A 2 5.25 35.54 -46.77
N VAL A 3 5.08 35.22 -45.49
CA VAL A 3 4.54 33.92 -45.08
C VAL A 3 3.10 33.85 -45.57
N ASP A 4 2.78 32.83 -46.36
CA ASP A 4 1.42 32.60 -46.86
C ASP A 4 0.48 32.35 -45.66
N VAL A 5 -0.68 33.01 -45.68
CA VAL A 5 -1.71 32.91 -44.64
C VAL A 5 -2.11 31.44 -44.41
N TYR A 6 -2.13 30.63 -45.48
CA TYR A 6 -2.39 29.19 -45.37
C TYR A 6 -1.32 28.45 -44.56
N THR A 7 -0.05 28.79 -44.72
CA THR A 7 1.05 28.20 -43.94
C THR A 7 0.94 28.56 -42.46
N LEU A 8 0.52 29.81 -42.16
CA LEU A 8 0.27 30.23 -40.78
C LEU A 8 -0.89 29.48 -40.14
N ILE A 9 -2.01 29.29 -40.86
CA ILE A 9 -3.17 28.55 -40.37
C ILE A 9 -2.81 27.08 -40.07
N ILE A 10 -2.06 26.44 -40.96
CA ILE A 10 -1.59 25.05 -40.77
C ILE A 10 -0.65 24.95 -39.56
N ALA A 11 0.27 25.89 -39.41
CA ALA A 11 1.19 25.89 -38.27
C ALA A 11 0.45 26.07 -36.93
N VAL A 12 -0.53 26.98 -36.89
CA VAL A 12 -1.35 27.21 -35.69
C VAL A 12 -2.23 26.00 -35.39
N SER A 13 -2.87 25.39 -36.39
CA SER A 13 -3.70 24.21 -36.17
C SER A 13 -2.89 23.03 -35.66
N ALA A 14 -1.70 22.79 -36.24
CA ALA A 14 -0.78 21.75 -35.77
C ALA A 14 -0.33 21.98 -34.32
N LEU A 15 -0.04 23.24 -33.94
CA LEU A 15 0.33 23.59 -32.57
C LEU A 15 -0.83 23.34 -31.60
N VAL A 16 -2.05 23.75 -31.96
CA VAL A 16 -3.24 23.51 -31.14
C VAL A 16 -3.49 22.01 -30.97
N THR A 17 -3.37 21.21 -32.03
CA THR A 17 -3.48 19.76 -31.96
C THR A 17 -2.42 19.16 -31.05
N ALA A 18 -1.16 19.57 -31.18
CA ALA A 18 -0.07 19.06 -30.34
C ALA A 18 -0.31 19.36 -28.85
N ILE A 19 -0.78 20.57 -28.52
CA ILE A 19 -1.13 20.96 -27.15
C ILE A 19 -2.30 20.11 -26.64
N ALA A 20 -3.36 19.95 -27.43
CA ALA A 20 -4.52 19.14 -27.05
C ALA A 20 -4.13 17.66 -26.81
N THR A 21 -3.32 17.07 -27.68
CA THR A 21 -2.81 15.70 -27.52
C THR A 21 -1.96 15.57 -26.25
N PHE A 22 -1.13 16.56 -25.93
CA PHE A 22 -0.35 16.57 -24.69
C PHE A 22 -1.24 16.59 -23.44
N TYR A 23 -2.29 17.41 -23.42
CA TYR A 23 -3.25 17.44 -22.31
C TYR A 23 -4.00 16.10 -22.17
N LEU A 24 -4.48 15.53 -23.28
CA LEU A 24 -5.15 14.22 -23.28
C LEU A 24 -4.22 13.10 -22.77
N PHE A 25 -2.95 13.13 -23.17
CA PHE A 25 -1.96 12.18 -22.69
C PHE A 25 -1.73 12.29 -21.18
N ARG A 26 -1.59 13.51 -20.67
CA ARG A 26 -1.45 13.77 -19.22
C ARG A 26 -2.68 13.27 -18.45
N GLU A 27 -3.87 13.54 -18.95
CA GLU A 27 -5.12 13.10 -18.32
C GLU A 27 -5.22 11.57 -18.31
N THR A 28 -4.86 10.92 -19.41
CA THR A 28 -4.84 9.45 -19.50
C THR A 28 -3.87 8.84 -18.49
N ILE A 29 -2.71 9.46 -18.26
CA ILE A 29 -1.77 9.03 -17.23
C ILE A 29 -2.39 9.17 -15.84
N ASN A 30 -3.04 10.30 -15.55
CA ASN A 30 -3.68 10.54 -14.26
C ASN A 30 -4.81 9.53 -13.99
N LEU A 31 -5.65 9.27 -14.99
CA LEU A 31 -6.71 8.27 -14.92
C LEU A 31 -6.15 6.87 -14.66
N ARG A 32 -5.05 6.49 -15.34
CA ARG A 32 -4.38 5.21 -15.10
C ARG A 32 -3.85 5.11 -13.67
N LYS A 33 -3.24 6.17 -13.14
CA LYS A 33 -2.75 6.19 -11.76
C LYS A 33 -3.90 6.05 -10.76
N ALA A 34 -5.01 6.75 -10.97
CA ALA A 34 -6.20 6.63 -10.13
C ALA A 34 -6.77 5.20 -10.16
N ASP A 35 -6.88 4.59 -11.35
CA ASP A 35 -7.33 3.21 -11.51
C ASP A 35 -6.43 2.21 -10.76
N VAL A 36 -5.11 2.36 -10.86
CA VAL A 36 -4.16 1.52 -10.11
C VAL A 36 -4.35 1.70 -8.60
N GLN A 37 -4.54 2.94 -8.13
CA GLN A 37 -4.81 3.21 -6.71
C GLN A 37 -6.09 2.54 -6.24
N PHE A 38 -7.17 2.59 -7.03
CA PHE A 38 -8.42 1.90 -6.69
C PHE A 38 -8.22 0.39 -6.55
N ARG A 39 -7.44 -0.24 -7.44
CA ARG A 39 -7.11 -1.67 -7.33
C ARG A 39 -6.28 -1.99 -6.09
N VAL A 40 -5.34 -1.12 -5.72
CA VAL A 40 -4.58 -1.29 -4.47
C VAL A 40 -5.52 -1.26 -3.28
N ASN A 41 -6.43 -0.29 -3.22
CA ASN A 41 -7.42 -0.20 -2.14
C ASN A 41 -8.33 -1.43 -2.10
N ASP A 42 -8.81 -1.91 -3.26
CA ASP A 42 -9.63 -3.13 -3.34
C ASP A 42 -8.87 -4.39 -2.84
N TYR A 43 -7.59 -4.52 -3.20
CA TYR A 43 -6.75 -5.58 -2.66
C TYR A 43 -6.54 -5.48 -1.15
N MET A 44 -6.35 -4.27 -0.62
CA MET A 44 -6.21 -4.05 0.83
C MET A 44 -7.51 -4.33 1.57
N ASP A 45 -8.63 -3.79 1.11
CA ASP A 45 -9.95 -3.98 1.72
C ASP A 45 -10.33 -5.46 1.74
N SER A 46 -10.07 -6.18 0.65
CA SER A 46 -10.39 -7.60 0.54
C SER A 46 -9.49 -8.53 1.35
N ILE A 47 -8.38 -8.06 1.94
CA ILE A 47 -7.59 -8.85 2.90
C ILE A 47 -7.79 -8.41 4.35
N THR A 48 -8.51 -7.32 4.63
CA THR A 48 -8.64 -6.76 5.99
C THR A 48 -9.09 -7.79 7.02
N GLU A 49 -10.18 -8.52 6.74
CA GLU A 49 -10.69 -9.56 7.66
C GLU A 49 -9.69 -10.72 7.85
N SER A 50 -9.15 -11.23 6.74
CA SER A 50 -8.16 -12.32 6.73
C SER A 50 -6.88 -11.92 7.48
N ARG A 51 -6.45 -10.66 7.35
CA ARG A 51 -5.29 -10.09 8.02
C ARG A 51 -5.49 -10.05 9.54
N HIS A 52 -6.67 -9.68 10.02
CA HIS A 52 -6.94 -9.70 11.46
C HIS A 52 -6.78 -11.11 12.04
N ARG A 53 -7.19 -12.15 11.31
CA ARG A 53 -6.98 -13.55 11.72
C ARG A 53 -5.52 -13.97 11.71
N LEU A 54 -4.69 -13.37 10.85
CA LEU A 54 -3.27 -13.68 10.76
C LEU A 54 -2.54 -13.46 12.09
N TYR A 55 -2.99 -12.49 12.89
CA TYR A 55 -2.40 -12.20 14.21
C TYR A 55 -2.69 -13.26 15.27
N ASP A 56 -3.75 -14.04 15.08
CA ASP A 56 -4.11 -15.15 15.98
C ASP A 56 -3.33 -16.43 15.64
N PHE A 57 -2.53 -16.41 14.56
CA PHE A 57 -1.80 -17.58 14.13
C PHE A 57 -0.72 -17.91 15.14
N LYS A 58 -0.51 -19.21 15.34
CA LYS A 58 0.62 -19.71 16.13
C LYS A 58 1.93 -19.27 15.49
N LYS A 59 2.93 -18.96 16.31
CA LYS A 59 4.25 -18.53 15.82
C LYS A 59 4.92 -19.56 14.91
N ASN A 60 4.70 -20.86 15.13
CA ASN A 60 5.26 -21.92 14.32
C ASN A 60 4.30 -22.34 13.21
N HIS A 61 4.71 -22.15 11.95
CA HIS A 61 3.89 -22.48 10.77
C HIS A 61 3.59 -23.99 10.62
N ASN A 62 4.38 -24.86 11.26
CA ASN A 62 4.13 -26.31 11.22
C ASN A 62 2.82 -26.69 11.93
N GLU A 63 2.39 -25.88 12.90
CA GLU A 63 1.15 -26.08 13.64
C GLU A 63 -0.08 -25.47 12.95
N TRP A 64 0.11 -24.78 11.83
CA TRP A 64 -0.98 -24.17 11.08
C TRP A 64 -1.82 -25.24 10.40
N THR A 65 -3.11 -25.13 10.62
CA THR A 65 -4.15 -25.84 9.89
C THR A 65 -4.13 -25.48 8.40
N LEU A 66 -4.76 -26.32 7.59
CA LEU A 66 -4.89 -26.05 6.15
C LEU A 66 -5.63 -24.72 5.86
N LYS A 67 -6.57 -24.31 6.73
CA LYS A 67 -7.30 -23.05 6.58
C LYS A 67 -6.38 -21.84 6.81
N GLU A 68 -5.56 -21.89 7.86
CA GLU A 68 -4.58 -20.83 8.16
C GLU A 68 -3.55 -20.69 7.04
N ARG A 69 -3.04 -21.81 6.51
CA ARG A 69 -2.13 -21.82 5.35
C ARG A 69 -2.76 -21.18 4.11
N LYS A 70 -4.03 -21.44 3.84
CA LYS A 70 -4.78 -20.81 2.73
C LYS A 70 -4.92 -19.30 2.91
N ILE A 71 -5.20 -18.84 4.14
CA ILE A 71 -5.29 -17.41 4.48
C ILE A 71 -3.93 -16.73 4.28
N ALA A 72 -2.84 -17.34 4.78
CA ALA A 72 -1.49 -16.83 4.58
C ALA A 72 -1.13 -16.72 3.09
N ASP A 73 -1.50 -17.73 2.29
CA ASP A 73 -1.30 -17.71 0.84
C ASP A 73 -2.11 -16.60 0.15
N GLU A 74 -3.37 -16.39 0.55
CA GLU A 74 -4.22 -15.33 0.01
C GLU A 74 -3.64 -13.94 0.29
N ILE A 75 -3.30 -13.66 1.56
CA ILE A 75 -2.70 -12.38 1.97
C ILE A 75 -1.38 -12.17 1.24
N GLY A 76 -0.52 -13.19 1.22
CA GLY A 76 0.74 -13.14 0.51
C GLY A 76 0.57 -12.86 -0.98
N LEU A 77 -0.46 -13.42 -1.65
CA LEU A 77 -0.76 -13.15 -3.06
C LEU A 77 -1.18 -11.70 -3.29
N LYS A 78 -2.10 -11.16 -2.49
CA LYS A 78 -2.60 -9.80 -2.71
C LYS A 78 -1.54 -8.75 -2.41
N LEU A 79 -0.80 -8.92 -1.31
CA LEU A 79 0.33 -8.03 -1.00
C LEU A 79 1.45 -8.14 -2.05
N GLN A 80 1.77 -9.33 -2.56
CA GLN A 80 2.71 -9.50 -3.68
C GLN A 80 2.28 -8.70 -4.92
N ARG A 81 0.98 -8.69 -5.25
CA ARG A 81 0.47 -7.94 -6.41
C ARG A 81 0.63 -6.43 -6.23
N ILE A 82 0.32 -5.91 -5.04
CA ILE A 82 0.53 -4.49 -4.74
C ILE A 82 2.03 -4.15 -4.80
N ALA A 83 2.87 -4.98 -4.19
CA ALA A 83 4.32 -4.80 -4.23
C ALA A 83 4.88 -4.80 -5.66
N PHE A 84 4.38 -5.70 -6.52
CA PHE A 84 4.73 -5.73 -7.95
C PHE A 84 4.39 -4.41 -8.66
N LEU A 85 3.20 -3.84 -8.39
CA LEU A 85 2.79 -2.55 -8.96
C LEU A 85 3.74 -1.41 -8.52
N CYS A 86 4.19 -1.44 -7.27
CA CYS A 86 5.13 -0.46 -6.73
C CYS A 86 6.52 -0.62 -7.35
N GLU A 87 7.03 -1.85 -7.48
CA GLU A 87 8.36 -2.12 -8.05
C GLU A 87 8.45 -1.65 -9.50
N HIS A 88 7.39 -1.86 -10.29
CA HIS A 88 7.33 -1.50 -11.69
C HIS A 88 6.85 -0.05 -11.92
N LYS A 89 6.74 0.76 -10.86
CA LYS A 89 6.38 2.19 -10.90
C LYS A 89 5.00 2.47 -11.52
N TYR A 90 4.08 1.52 -11.45
CA TYR A 90 2.67 1.76 -11.81
C TYR A 90 1.97 2.63 -10.77
N ILE A 91 2.42 2.54 -9.52
CA ILE A 91 2.05 3.39 -8.41
C ILE A 91 3.33 3.83 -7.69
N ASP A 92 3.29 5.02 -7.10
CA ASP A 92 4.38 5.48 -6.28
C ASP A 92 4.46 4.66 -4.98
N ALA A 93 5.66 4.15 -4.70
CA ALA A 93 5.90 3.29 -3.55
C ALA A 93 5.76 4.05 -2.23
N GLU A 94 6.16 5.33 -2.18
CA GLU A 94 6.08 6.14 -0.96
C GLU A 94 4.62 6.35 -0.55
N THR A 95 3.77 6.70 -1.52
CA THR A 95 2.32 6.81 -1.31
C THR A 95 1.72 5.54 -0.69
N VAL A 96 2.10 4.35 -1.18
CA VAL A 96 1.60 3.08 -0.62
C VAL A 96 2.17 2.81 0.78
N MET A 97 3.44 3.13 1.01
CA MET A 97 4.09 2.96 2.31
C MET A 97 3.49 3.87 3.38
N ASP A 98 3.14 5.11 3.05
CA ASP A 98 2.54 6.07 3.98
C ASP A 98 1.27 5.52 4.62
N ASP A 99 0.42 4.86 3.83
CA ASP A 99 -0.85 4.34 4.31
C ASP A 99 -0.75 2.90 4.84
N ASN A 100 0.13 2.07 4.25
CA ASN A 100 0.06 0.61 4.41
C ASN A 100 1.37 -0.07 4.83
N ALA A 101 2.46 0.66 5.07
CA ALA A 101 3.76 0.03 5.38
C ALA A 101 3.68 -0.97 6.55
N GLY A 102 2.88 -0.66 7.58
CA GLY A 102 2.71 -1.53 8.75
C GLY A 102 2.16 -2.90 8.38
N VAL A 103 1.19 -2.92 7.46
CA VAL A 103 0.54 -4.14 6.97
C VAL A 103 1.53 -5.06 6.28
N PHE A 104 2.40 -4.50 5.43
CA PHE A 104 3.41 -5.27 4.71
C PHE A 104 4.43 -5.88 5.66
N VAL A 105 4.96 -5.09 6.61
CA VAL A 105 5.96 -5.56 7.57
C VAL A 105 5.38 -6.66 8.45
N GLN A 106 4.23 -6.40 9.09
CA GLN A 106 3.62 -7.34 10.02
C GLN A 106 3.18 -8.63 9.34
N SER A 107 2.55 -8.53 8.16
CA SER A 107 2.11 -9.71 7.43
C SER A 107 3.30 -10.55 6.98
N TRP A 108 4.37 -9.91 6.49
CA TRP A 108 5.59 -10.60 6.11
C TRP A 108 6.27 -11.28 7.30
N ASP A 109 6.41 -10.59 8.44
CA ASP A 109 7.02 -11.16 9.65
C ASP A 109 6.30 -12.43 10.14
N ILE A 110 4.97 -12.53 9.93
CA ILE A 110 4.19 -13.73 10.30
C ILE A 110 4.34 -14.85 9.26
N ILE A 111 4.29 -14.53 7.96
CA ILE A 111 4.24 -15.56 6.90
C ILE A 111 5.61 -15.93 6.33
N ALA A 112 6.68 -15.19 6.61
CA ALA A 112 7.99 -15.37 5.99
C ALA A 112 8.51 -16.80 6.13
N ASP A 113 8.44 -17.38 7.32
CA ASP A 113 8.93 -18.75 7.56
C ASP A 113 8.09 -19.79 6.82
N TYR A 114 6.78 -19.60 6.73
CA TYR A 114 5.91 -20.45 5.91
C TYR A 114 6.25 -20.36 4.42
N VAL A 115 6.52 -19.16 3.92
CA VAL A 115 6.94 -18.93 2.52
C VAL A 115 8.28 -19.59 2.24
N ARG A 116 9.26 -19.44 3.13
CA ARG A 116 10.57 -20.10 3.05
C ARG A 116 10.45 -21.62 3.05
N TYR A 117 9.62 -22.18 3.92
CA TYR A 117 9.33 -23.61 3.93
C TYR A 117 8.75 -24.09 2.58
N LYS A 118 7.85 -23.32 1.95
CA LYS A 118 7.33 -23.65 0.61
C LYS A 118 8.42 -23.58 -0.46
N ARG A 119 9.29 -22.56 -0.39
CA ARG A 119 10.45 -22.43 -1.30
C ARG A 119 11.37 -23.63 -1.18
N ASP A 120 11.68 -24.08 0.04
CA ASP A 120 12.49 -25.27 0.31
C ASP A 120 11.88 -26.52 -0.35
N ILE A 121 10.55 -26.72 -0.26
CA ILE A 121 9.86 -27.84 -0.92
C ILE A 121 9.94 -27.76 -2.45
N TRP A 122 9.86 -26.55 -3.00
CA TRP A 122 9.88 -26.32 -4.44
C TRP A 122 11.28 -26.26 -5.05
N GLY A 123 12.33 -26.39 -4.22
CA GLY A 123 13.71 -26.23 -4.67
C GLY A 123 14.05 -24.79 -5.05
N GLU A 124 13.31 -23.81 -4.54
CA GLU A 124 13.65 -22.40 -4.68
C GLU A 124 14.63 -21.96 -3.58
N PRO A 125 15.50 -20.96 -3.83
CA PRO A 125 16.30 -20.33 -2.78
C PRO A 125 15.43 -19.82 -1.63
N ARG A 126 15.99 -19.73 -0.42
CA ARG A 126 15.25 -19.31 0.77
C ARG A 126 14.82 -17.86 0.73
N ASP A 127 15.70 -16.97 0.27
CA ASP A 127 15.46 -15.53 0.30
C ASP A 127 15.38 -14.95 -1.12
N ALA A 128 14.67 -13.84 -1.27
CA ALA A 128 14.50 -13.15 -2.56
C ALA A 128 15.83 -12.67 -3.14
N SER A 129 16.79 -12.32 -2.28
CA SER A 129 18.15 -11.91 -2.67
C SER A 129 18.89 -13.00 -3.44
N ASP A 130 18.58 -14.26 -3.16
CA ASP A 130 19.26 -15.43 -3.71
C ASP A 130 18.58 -15.94 -4.99
N GLY A 131 17.55 -15.22 -5.47
CA GLY A 131 16.84 -15.54 -6.71
C GLY A 131 15.51 -16.27 -6.53
N ALA A 132 14.99 -16.38 -5.30
CA ALA A 132 13.65 -16.94 -5.08
C ALA A 132 12.58 -16.16 -5.85
N TRP A 133 11.62 -16.86 -6.46
CA TRP A 133 10.55 -16.22 -7.25
C TRP A 133 9.26 -16.09 -6.46
N SER A 134 8.89 -17.13 -5.72
CA SER A 134 7.69 -17.14 -4.89
C SER A 134 7.73 -15.99 -3.89
N ARG A 135 6.72 -15.11 -3.91
CA ARG A 135 6.59 -13.96 -2.97
C ARG A 135 7.78 -12.98 -2.96
N ARG A 136 8.61 -12.95 -4.02
CA ARG A 136 9.78 -12.08 -4.12
C ARG A 136 9.47 -10.58 -3.93
N HIS A 137 8.46 -10.08 -4.64
CA HIS A 137 8.08 -8.65 -4.59
C HIS A 137 7.59 -8.24 -3.21
N LEU A 138 6.84 -9.11 -2.54
CA LEU A 138 6.36 -8.92 -1.17
C LEU A 138 7.54 -8.80 -0.20
N GLU A 139 8.50 -9.73 -0.26
CA GLU A 139 9.70 -9.67 0.57
C GLU A 139 10.48 -8.37 0.35
N TRP A 140 10.75 -8.03 -0.91
CA TRP A 140 11.42 -6.78 -1.28
C TRP A 140 10.68 -5.54 -0.74
N PHE A 141 9.36 -5.50 -0.89
CA PHE A 141 8.57 -4.34 -0.48
C PHE A 141 8.42 -4.26 1.04
N ALA A 142 8.28 -5.40 1.73
CA ALA A 142 8.28 -5.46 3.19
C ALA A 142 9.60 -4.93 3.78
N ASP A 143 10.73 -5.32 3.20
CA ASP A 143 12.04 -4.77 3.59
C ASP A 143 12.15 -3.26 3.34
N LYS A 144 11.57 -2.78 2.24
CA LYS A 144 11.49 -1.35 1.92
C LYS A 144 10.64 -0.60 2.96
N CYS A 145 9.48 -1.14 3.33
CA CYS A 145 8.60 -0.62 4.38
C CYS A 145 9.30 -0.60 5.75
N LYS A 146 10.07 -1.63 6.08
CA LYS A 146 10.84 -1.71 7.32
C LYS A 146 11.89 -0.60 7.41
N LYS A 147 12.66 -0.39 6.33
CA LYS A 147 13.63 0.71 6.22
C LYS A 147 12.94 2.07 6.28
N TYR A 148 11.77 2.21 5.67
CA TYR A 148 10.95 3.42 5.74
C TYR A 148 10.64 3.78 7.19
N PHE A 149 10.17 2.82 8.01
CA PHE A 149 9.92 3.05 9.43
C PHE A 149 11.18 3.38 10.25
N GLU A 150 12.30 2.70 9.98
CA GLU A 150 13.57 2.98 10.68
C GLU A 150 14.07 4.40 10.41
N ASN A 151 13.94 4.88 9.17
CA ASN A 151 14.29 6.24 8.81
C ASN A 151 13.35 7.25 9.48
N TYR A 152 12.04 6.96 9.52
CA TYR A 152 11.06 7.80 10.21
C TYR A 152 11.36 7.92 11.72
N LYS A 153 11.74 6.82 12.37
CA LYS A 153 12.19 6.79 13.78
C LYS A 153 13.42 7.67 14.00
N LYS A 154 14.44 7.56 13.15
CA LYS A 154 15.69 8.33 13.23
C LYS A 154 15.46 9.83 13.08
N GLN A 155 14.61 10.23 12.13
CA GLN A 155 14.35 11.65 11.87
C GLN A 155 13.62 12.35 13.03
N ARG A 156 12.79 11.63 13.78
CA ARG A 156 11.98 12.22 14.85
C ARG A 156 12.51 12.03 16.26
N ASN A 157 13.56 11.22 16.47
CA ASN A 157 14.06 10.86 17.80
C ASN A 157 12.96 10.30 18.73
N ILE A 158 12.04 9.50 18.16
CA ILE A 158 10.89 8.91 18.85
C ILE A 158 10.98 7.37 18.79
N ASN A 159 10.68 6.72 19.92
CA ASN A 159 10.38 5.29 19.96
C ASN A 159 9.02 5.03 19.32
N VAL A 160 8.97 4.76 18.00
CA VAL A 160 7.72 4.42 17.32
C VAL A 160 7.32 2.99 17.69
N VAL A 161 6.23 2.89 18.46
CA VAL A 161 5.49 1.64 18.74
C VAL A 161 4.36 1.54 17.71
N ILE A 162 4.36 0.49 16.90
CA ILE A 162 3.28 0.22 15.94
C ILE A 162 2.12 -0.38 16.75
N MET A 163 1.12 0.44 17.08
CA MET A 163 -0.16 0.00 17.65
C MET A 163 -1.25 0.21 16.60
N GLU A 164 -1.86 -0.87 16.11
CA GLU A 164 -3.09 -0.75 15.31
C GLU A 164 -4.27 -0.68 16.29
N ILE A 165 -4.92 0.49 16.36
CA ILE A 165 -6.17 0.66 17.10
C ILE A 165 -7.27 0.06 16.25
N ALA A 166 -7.81 -1.07 16.71
CA ALA A 166 -9.14 -1.48 16.29
C ALA A 166 -10.13 -0.34 16.58
N PHE A 167 -10.90 0.07 15.57
CA PHE A 167 -12.22 0.69 15.74
C PHE A 167 -12.41 2.20 15.96
N PHE A 168 -11.50 3.10 15.56
CA PHE A 168 -11.82 4.55 15.59
C PHE A 168 -11.44 5.33 14.33
N HIS A 169 -12.36 5.37 13.36
CA HIS A 169 -12.46 6.47 12.40
C HIS A 169 -13.16 7.66 13.08
N ILE A 170 -12.41 8.46 13.85
CA ILE A 170 -12.85 9.79 14.28
C ILE A 170 -12.22 10.81 13.33
N CYS A 171 -13.06 11.55 12.61
CA CYS A 171 -12.69 12.80 11.97
C CYS A 171 -12.12 13.77 13.03
N TYR A 172 -10.80 13.91 13.17
CA TYR A 172 -10.23 15.06 13.87
C TYR A 172 -8.85 15.49 13.34
N ASN A 173 -8.84 16.73 12.86
CA ASN A 173 -7.68 17.52 12.52
C ASN A 173 -7.16 18.17 13.82
N LYS A 174 -6.15 17.58 14.45
CA LYS A 174 -5.15 18.18 15.38
C LYS A 174 -4.56 17.06 16.24
N SER A 175 -3.27 16.79 16.06
CA SER A 175 -2.49 15.99 16.99
C SER A 175 -2.56 16.64 18.39
N LYS A 176 -3.00 15.90 19.40
CA LYS A 176 -2.85 16.31 20.80
C LYS A 176 -1.96 15.31 21.52
N ARG A 177 -0.82 15.84 21.97
CA ARG A 177 0.14 15.19 22.86
C ARG A 177 -0.52 14.91 24.21
N LYS A 178 -0.59 13.64 24.56
CA LYS A 178 -0.53 13.16 25.95
C LYS A 178 0.20 11.82 25.89
N PHE A 179 1.30 11.69 26.65
CA PHE A 179 2.11 10.47 26.84
C PHE A 179 3.29 10.16 25.88
N GLY A 180 3.76 11.08 25.04
CA GLY A 180 5.01 10.85 24.28
C GLY A 180 4.93 9.75 23.21
N ILE A 181 3.72 9.31 22.88
CA ILE A 181 3.40 8.40 21.77
C ILE A 181 2.67 9.24 20.71
N GLU A 182 3.20 9.28 19.50
CA GLU A 182 2.53 9.88 18.34
C GLU A 182 1.92 8.75 17.50
N ILE A 183 0.60 8.70 17.42
CA ILE A 183 -0.15 7.71 16.63
C ILE A 183 -0.42 8.34 15.26
N LEU A 184 0.15 7.75 14.21
CA LEU A 184 -0.13 8.13 12.82
C LEU A 184 -1.36 7.36 12.35
N TYR A 185 -2.37 8.09 11.87
CA TYR A 185 -3.59 7.52 11.29
C TYR A 185 -3.62 7.82 9.79
N PRO A 186 -3.95 6.85 8.92
CA PRO A 186 -4.13 7.09 7.49
C PRO A 186 -5.37 7.95 7.23
N PHE A 187 -5.23 8.87 6.28
CA PHE A 187 -6.16 9.97 6.05
C PHE A 187 -7.15 9.62 4.92
N ASN A 188 -8.35 9.10 5.22
CA ASN A 188 -9.57 9.42 4.45
C ASN A 188 -10.84 8.70 4.92
N ARG A 189 -11.89 9.49 5.21
CA ARG A 189 -13.32 9.34 4.87
C ARG A 189 -14.18 10.05 5.92
N GLN A 190 -15.06 10.95 5.44
CA GLN A 190 -16.07 11.62 6.25
C GLN A 190 -17.18 10.62 6.62
N CYS A 191 -17.43 10.39 7.92
CA CYS A 191 -18.58 9.62 8.39
C CYS A 191 -19.34 10.36 9.51
N ASN A 192 -20.66 10.52 9.30
CA ASN A 192 -21.64 11.22 10.15
C ASN A 192 -22.04 10.41 11.40
N PHE A 193 -21.09 10.03 12.25
CA PHE A 193 -21.37 9.24 13.47
C PHE A 193 -21.87 10.11 14.66
N PHE A 194 -21.67 11.43 14.60
CA PHE A 194 -21.98 12.34 15.72
C PHE A 194 -23.49 12.54 15.98
N GLU A 195 -24.37 12.37 14.98
CA GLU A 195 -25.83 12.53 15.18
C GLU A 195 -26.47 11.36 15.95
N TRP A 196 -25.87 10.17 15.90
CA TRP A 196 -26.42 9.00 16.59
C TRP A 196 -26.04 8.98 18.07
N LEU A 197 -24.81 9.39 18.41
CA LEU A 197 -24.30 9.35 19.79
C LEU A 197 -24.94 10.41 20.71
N PHE A 198 -25.36 11.56 20.16
CA PHE A 198 -25.96 12.64 20.95
C PHE A 198 -27.39 12.35 21.42
N LYS A 199 -28.11 11.41 20.79
CA LYS A 199 -29.47 11.00 21.21
C LYS A 199 -29.49 10.05 22.41
N TRP A 200 -28.33 9.51 22.82
CA TRP A 200 -28.23 8.58 23.95
C TRP A 200 -27.60 9.21 25.20
N LEU A 201 -27.10 10.45 25.10
CA LEU A 201 -26.41 11.16 26.18
C LEU A 201 -27.11 12.47 26.62
N ILE A 202 -28.36 12.68 26.18
CA ILE A 202 -29.33 13.62 26.76
C ILE A 202 -30.55 12.78 27.17
#